data_AF-A0A6A6CEA8-F1
#
_entry.id   AF-A0A6A6CEA8-F1
#
_cell.length_a   1.000
_cell.length_b   1.000
_cell.length_c   1.000
_cell.angle_alpha   90.00
_cell.angle_beta   90.00
_cell.angle_gamma   90.00
#
_symmetry.space_group_name_H-M   'P 1'
#
loop_
_entity.id
_entity.type
_entity.pdbx_description
1 polymer ?
#
loop_
_entity_poly.entity_id
_entity_poly.type
_entity_poly.pdbx_seq_one_letter_code
_entity_poly.pdbx_strand_id
1 'polypeptide(L)'
;MDTPAESRFLLLPRELRDAIYEFAMINDIEMLSEHLMKPSLLRVCRQTNEEYADIFFSNHLLRLDTFSGQPPTWTSVQDKDEKQAIFENCVFRNLTDFWSLGSARRFCQRRFDDLGGDLKVGILSTPTVTGLRRWQWNMESRAQGVYT
;
A
#
# COMPACT_ATOMS: atom_id res chain seq x y z
N MET A 1 -22.75 3.84 34.02
CA MET A 1 -21.53 3.82 33.17
C MET A 1 -21.79 2.74 32.15
N ASP A 2 -22.11 3.12 30.92
CA ASP A 2 -22.27 2.15 29.83
C ASP A 2 -20.87 1.65 29.46
N THR A 3 -20.61 0.37 29.71
CA THR A 3 -19.46 -0.32 29.13
C THR A 3 -19.60 -0.22 27.61
N PRO A 4 -18.58 0.27 26.87
CA PRO A 4 -18.65 0.32 25.42
C PRO A 4 -18.94 -1.09 24.92
N ALA A 5 -20.08 -1.26 24.25
CA ALA A 5 -20.49 -2.56 23.74
C ALA A 5 -19.40 -3.06 22.79
N GLU A 6 -18.70 -4.12 23.21
CA GLU A 6 -17.74 -4.78 22.34
C GLU A 6 -18.46 -5.23 21.07
N SER A 7 -17.86 -4.91 19.92
CA SER A 7 -18.40 -5.31 18.64
C SER A 7 -18.56 -6.82 18.61
N ARG A 8 -19.76 -7.31 18.28
CA ARG A 8 -20.05 -8.76 18.17
C ARG A 8 -19.13 -9.46 17.17
N PHE A 9 -18.56 -8.71 16.23
CA PHE A 9 -17.54 -9.20 15.32
C PHE A 9 -16.25 -9.62 16.04
N LEU A 10 -15.81 -8.85 17.03
CA LEU A 10 -14.59 -9.15 17.80
C LEU A 10 -14.78 -10.34 18.74
N LEU A 11 -16.03 -10.69 19.06
CA LEU A 11 -16.38 -11.90 19.83
C LEU A 11 -16.31 -13.19 19.01
N LEU A 12 -16.22 -13.11 17.68
CA LEU A 12 -16.04 -14.29 16.84
C LEU A 12 -14.66 -14.92 17.10
N PRO A 13 -14.50 -16.24 16.93
CA PRO A 13 -13.18 -16.87 16.83
C PRO A 13 -12.31 -16.21 15.75
N ARG A 14 -10.98 -16.26 15.94
CA ARG A 14 -10.01 -15.62 15.02
C ARG A 14 -10.17 -16.13 13.59
N GLU A 15 -10.38 -17.43 13.43
CA GLU A 15 -10.51 -18.11 12.14
C GLU A 15 -11.72 -17.59 11.35
N LEU A 16 -12.83 -17.29 12.05
CA LEU A 16 -14.02 -16.72 11.42
C LEU A 16 -13.81 -15.25 11.04
N ARG A 17 -13.04 -14.49 11.83
CA ARG A 17 -12.67 -13.12 11.46
C ARG A 17 -11.75 -13.11 10.24
N ASP A 18 -10.75 -14.00 10.19
CA ASP A 18 -9.83 -14.12 9.05
C ASP A 18 -10.58 -14.47 7.76
N ALA A 19 -11.55 -15.39 7.79
CA ALA A 19 -12.39 -15.68 6.63
C ALA A 19 -13.19 -14.46 6.14
N ILE A 20 -13.69 -13.63 7.07
CA ILE A 20 -14.39 -12.37 6.73
C ILE A 20 -13.42 -11.34 6.14
N TYR A 21 -12.21 -11.23 6.71
CA TYR A 21 -11.16 -10.37 6.21
C TYR A 21 -10.73 -10.74 4.79
N GLU A 22 -10.46 -12.02 4.53
CA GLU A 22 -10.11 -12.52 3.20
C GLU A 22 -11.21 -12.24 2.17
N PHE A 23 -12.47 -12.41 2.56
CA PHE A 23 -13.62 -12.09 1.72
C PHE A 23 -13.69 -10.58 1.41
N ALA A 24 -13.54 -9.72 2.42
CA ALA A 24 -13.60 -8.26 2.26
C ALA A 24 -12.44 -7.70 1.43
N MET A 25 -11.27 -8.33 1.51
CA MET A 25 -10.03 -7.89 0.87
C MET A 25 -10.13 -7.74 -0.65
N ILE A 26 -10.89 -8.60 -1.33
CA ILE A 26 -11.07 -8.50 -2.78
C ILE A 26 -11.73 -7.17 -3.15
N ASN A 27 -12.82 -6.83 -2.47
CA ASN A 27 -13.53 -5.57 -2.66
C ASN A 27 -12.68 -4.37 -2.25
N ASP A 28 -11.91 -4.48 -1.16
CA ASP A 28 -11.02 -3.41 -0.71
C ASP A 28 -9.89 -3.12 -1.71
N ILE A 29 -9.35 -4.15 -2.38
CA ILE A 29 -8.37 -3.96 -3.46
C ILE A 29 -9.01 -3.25 -4.65
N GLU A 30 -10.24 -3.60 -5.02
CA GLU A 30 -10.96 -2.93 -6.11
C GLU A 30 -11.20 -1.45 -5.79
N MET A 31 -11.74 -1.16 -4.60
CA MET A 31 -11.96 0.21 -4.12
C MET A 31 -10.66 1.02 -4.02
N LEU A 32 -9.58 0.41 -3.55
CA LEU A 32 -8.25 1.01 -3.57
C LEU A 32 -7.80 1.33 -5.00
N SER A 33 -8.02 0.41 -5.92
CA SER A 33 -7.56 0.57 -7.30
C SER A 33 -8.26 1.72 -8.02
N GLU A 34 -9.55 1.89 -7.80
CA GLU A 34 -10.37 2.89 -8.46
C GLU A 34 -10.29 4.27 -7.80
N HIS A 35 -10.24 4.30 -6.46
CA HIS A 35 -10.43 5.53 -5.69
C HIS A 35 -9.28 5.86 -4.75
N LEU A 36 -8.24 5.02 -4.67
CA LEU A 36 -7.16 5.14 -3.71
C LEU A 36 -7.67 5.27 -2.26
N MET A 37 -8.74 4.54 -1.95
CA MET A 37 -9.33 4.56 -0.61
C MET A 37 -8.63 3.56 0.30
N LYS A 38 -8.23 4.03 1.50
CA LYS A 38 -7.74 3.13 2.55
C LYS A 38 -8.88 2.19 2.98
N PRO A 39 -8.66 0.86 3.01
CA PRO A 39 -9.64 -0.11 3.46
C PRO A 39 -10.27 0.26 4.81
N SER A 40 -11.59 0.10 4.93
CA SER A 40 -12.32 0.52 6.13
C SER A 40 -11.89 -0.28 7.36
N LEU A 41 -11.61 -1.57 7.19
CA LEU A 41 -11.17 -2.47 8.26
C LEU A 41 -9.83 -2.02 8.90
N LEU A 42 -8.94 -1.37 8.14
CA LEU A 42 -7.71 -0.77 8.68
C LEU A 42 -7.96 0.47 9.54
N ARG A 43 -9.21 0.92 9.71
CA ARG A 43 -9.56 2.17 10.40
C ARG A 43 -10.56 2.00 11.56
N VAL A 44 -11.10 0.79 11.76
CA VAL A 44 -12.19 0.57 12.74
C VAL A 44 -11.68 0.63 14.17
N CYS A 45 -10.75 -0.25 14.52
CA CYS A 45 -10.13 -0.31 15.84
C CYS A 45 -8.73 -0.93 15.74
N ARG A 46 -7.94 -0.83 16.82
CA ARG A 46 -6.57 -1.35 16.84
C ARG A 46 -6.50 -2.84 16.50
N GLN A 47 -7.37 -3.66 17.09
CA GLN A 47 -7.35 -5.10 16.84
C GLN A 47 -7.64 -5.43 15.38
N THR A 48 -8.72 -4.91 14.80
CA THR A 48 -9.03 -5.15 13.39
C THR A 48 -7.95 -4.61 12.47
N ASN A 49 -7.33 -3.47 12.79
CA ASN A 49 -6.22 -2.95 12.03
C ASN A 49 -5.03 -3.93 12.01
N GLU A 50 -4.57 -4.37 13.19
CA GLU A 50 -3.44 -5.30 13.31
C GLU A 50 -3.72 -6.63 12.60
N GLU A 51 -4.91 -7.21 12.81
CA GLU A 51 -5.28 -8.49 12.19
C GLU A 51 -5.43 -8.39 10.66
N TYR A 52 -6.04 -7.31 10.17
CA TYR A 52 -6.35 -7.15 8.76
C TYR A 52 -5.16 -6.63 7.95
N ALA A 53 -4.27 -5.82 8.55
CA ALA A 53 -3.05 -5.35 7.91
C ALA A 53 -2.20 -6.53 7.42
N ASP A 54 -2.10 -7.58 8.22
CA ASP A 54 -1.38 -8.80 7.88
C ASP A 54 -1.92 -9.45 6.60
N ILE A 55 -3.23 -9.53 6.45
CA ILE A 55 -3.89 -10.12 5.27
C ILE A 55 -3.75 -9.19 4.06
N PHE A 56 -4.05 -7.90 4.24
CA PHE A 56 -4.11 -6.93 3.15
C PHE A 56 -2.73 -6.64 2.55
N PHE A 57 -1.72 -6.33 3.38
CA PHE A 57 -0.40 -5.95 2.88
C PHE A 57 0.42 -7.15 2.41
N SER A 58 0.18 -8.35 2.94
CA SER A 58 0.81 -9.58 2.44
C SER A 58 0.24 -10.05 1.10
N ASN A 59 -0.87 -9.45 0.63
CA ASN A 59 -1.52 -9.90 -0.59
C ASN A 59 -0.71 -9.57 -1.87
N HIS A 60 -0.65 -10.53 -2.78
CA HIS A 60 0.10 -10.46 -4.05
C HIS A 60 -0.54 -9.57 -5.13
N LEU A 61 -1.83 -9.26 -5.00
CA LEU A 61 -2.55 -8.33 -5.86
C LEU A 61 -2.17 -6.87 -5.54
N LEU A 62 -1.67 -6.62 -4.32
CA LEU A 62 -1.10 -5.35 -3.92
C LEU A 62 0.40 -5.31 -4.23
N ARG A 63 0.74 -4.83 -5.43
CA ARG A 63 2.14 -4.77 -5.88
C ARG A 63 2.68 -3.36 -5.72
N LEU A 64 3.72 -3.22 -4.90
CA LEU A 64 4.49 -1.99 -4.77
C LEU A 64 5.88 -2.24 -5.35
N ASP A 65 6.29 -1.37 -6.27
CA ASP A 65 7.64 -1.31 -6.79
C ASP A 65 8.28 0.01 -6.36
N THR A 66 9.56 -0.02 -5.99
CA THR A 66 10.35 1.14 -5.58
C THR A 66 11.51 1.32 -6.56
N PHE A 67 11.83 2.57 -6.89
CA PHE A 67 13.05 2.97 -7.57
C PHE A 67 13.93 3.72 -6.58
N SER A 68 15.04 3.10 -6.19
CA SER A 68 15.98 3.65 -5.21
C SER A 68 17.34 2.93 -5.28
N GLY A 69 18.30 3.34 -4.44
CA GLY A 69 19.62 2.74 -4.34
C GLY A 69 20.71 3.47 -5.11
N GLN A 70 21.93 2.92 -5.08
CA GLN A 70 23.11 3.43 -5.77
C GLN A 70 23.90 2.24 -6.35
N PRO A 71 23.78 1.92 -7.66
CA PRO A 71 22.99 2.61 -8.67
C PRO A 71 21.46 2.44 -8.49
N PRO A 72 20.63 3.41 -8.92
CA PRO A 72 19.19 3.31 -8.79
C PRO A 72 18.60 2.16 -9.63
N THR A 73 17.78 1.32 -9.01
CA THR A 73 17.11 0.18 -9.68
C THR A 73 15.68 0.00 -9.20
N TRP A 74 14.85 -0.65 -10.03
CA TRP A 74 13.50 -1.03 -9.65
C TRP A 74 13.52 -2.33 -8.86
N THR A 75 12.97 -2.30 -7.65
CA THR A 75 12.79 -3.48 -6.78
C THR A 75 11.34 -3.59 -6.35
N SER A 76 10.85 -4.82 -6.19
CA SER A 76 9.50 -5.06 -5.68
C SER A 76 9.53 -5.11 -4.15
N VAL A 77 8.63 -4.38 -3.49
CA VAL A 77 8.49 -4.36 -2.03
C VAL A 77 7.73 -5.61 -1.60
N GLN A 78 8.44 -6.55 -0.97
CA GLN A 78 7.86 -7.80 -0.47
C GLN A 78 7.41 -7.71 0.98
N ASP A 79 8.12 -6.91 1.78
CA ASP A 79 7.88 -6.79 3.21
C ASP A 79 6.56 -6.05 3.49
N LYS A 80 5.69 -6.66 4.29
CA LYS A 80 4.36 -6.12 4.58
C LYS A 80 4.43 -4.81 5.36
N ASP A 81 5.40 -4.66 6.26
CA ASP A 81 5.53 -3.49 7.12
C ASP A 81 6.03 -2.30 6.29
N GLU A 82 6.94 -2.54 5.33
CA GLU A 82 7.35 -1.55 4.35
C GLU A 82 6.17 -1.14 3.44
N LYS A 83 5.36 -2.09 2.96
CA LYS A 83 4.14 -1.76 2.19
C LYS A 83 3.17 -0.91 3.01
N GLN A 84 2.94 -1.27 4.28
CA GLN A 84 2.09 -0.50 5.18
C GLN A 84 2.64 0.91 5.40
N ALA A 85 3.94 1.04 5.65
CA ALA A 85 4.60 2.33 5.84
C ALA A 85 4.47 3.23 4.61
N ILE A 86 4.57 2.68 3.39
CA ILE A 86 4.31 3.41 2.15
C ILE A 86 2.86 3.92 2.13
N PHE A 87 1.90 3.06 2.45
CA PHE A 87 0.49 3.44 2.46
C PHE A 87 0.13 4.53 3.47
N GLU A 88 0.81 4.55 4.60
CA GLU A 88 0.52 5.49 5.69
C GLU A 88 1.27 6.82 5.54
N ASN A 89 2.45 6.81 4.92
CA ASN A 89 3.33 7.98 4.90
C ASN A 89 3.49 8.62 3.51
N CYS A 90 2.95 8.02 2.45
CA CYS A 90 3.06 8.55 1.09
C CYS A 90 1.77 9.18 0.58
N VAL A 91 1.93 10.22 -0.24
CA VAL A 91 0.88 10.71 -1.13
C VAL A 91 0.98 9.98 -2.45
N PHE A 92 -0.13 9.40 -2.89
CA PHE A 92 -0.19 8.75 -4.19
C PHE A 92 -0.73 9.71 -5.25
N ARG A 93 -0.16 9.63 -6.45
CA ARG A 93 -0.58 10.37 -7.64
C ARG A 93 -1.04 9.39 -8.70
N ASN A 94 -2.16 9.71 -9.31
CA ASN A 94 -2.77 8.87 -10.33
C ASN A 94 -1.84 8.73 -11.56
N LEU A 95 -1.63 7.49 -12.03
CA LEU A 95 -0.90 7.15 -13.26
C LEU A 95 -1.78 6.38 -14.27
N THR A 96 -3.10 6.55 -14.26
CA THR A 96 -4.05 5.85 -15.14
C THR A 96 -3.85 6.20 -16.61
N ASP A 97 -3.27 7.36 -16.90
CA ASP A 97 -2.94 7.77 -18.27
C ASP A 97 -1.78 6.95 -18.87
N PHE A 98 -1.07 6.16 -18.06
CA PHE A 98 0.01 5.29 -18.50
C PHE A 98 -0.49 3.88 -18.80
N TRP A 99 -0.55 3.57 -20.08
CA TRP A 99 -1.02 2.28 -20.61
C TRP A 99 -0.05 1.13 -20.30
N SER A 100 1.24 1.40 -20.08
CA SER A 100 2.25 0.40 -19.76
C SER A 100 3.06 0.72 -18.51
N LEU A 101 3.43 -0.33 -17.76
CA LEU A 101 4.30 -0.21 -16.58
C LEU A 101 5.66 0.40 -16.93
N GLY A 102 6.23 0.07 -18.09
CA GLY A 102 7.50 0.65 -18.53
C GLY A 102 7.43 2.17 -18.72
N SER A 103 6.31 2.69 -19.25
CA SER A 103 6.14 4.15 -19.42
C SER A 103 5.93 4.85 -18.09
N ALA A 104 5.14 4.26 -17.18
CA ALA A 104 4.98 4.74 -15.82
C ALA A 104 6.32 4.77 -15.06
N ARG A 105 7.13 3.70 -15.17
CA ARG A 105 8.46 3.61 -14.57
C ARG A 105 9.39 4.72 -15.08
N ARG A 106 9.46 4.94 -16.39
CA ARG A 106 10.26 6.04 -16.96
C ARG A 106 9.81 7.42 -16.49
N PHE A 107 8.50 7.62 -16.32
CA PHE A 107 7.98 8.87 -15.77
C PHE A 107 8.44 9.09 -14.31
N CYS A 108 8.33 8.06 -13.46
CA CYS A 108 8.80 8.14 -12.07
C CYS A 108 10.33 8.34 -11.99
N GLN A 109 11.10 7.68 -12.87
CA GLN A 109 12.56 7.82 -12.93
C GLN A 109 13.00 9.26 -13.21
N ARG A 110 12.43 9.90 -14.24
CA ARG A 110 12.74 11.31 -14.53
C ARG A 110 12.47 12.20 -13.31
N ARG A 111 11.37 11.92 -12.60
CA ARG A 111 11.04 12.66 -11.39
C ARG A 111 12.00 12.40 -10.23
N PHE A 112 12.55 11.18 -10.10
CA PHE A 112 13.61 10.88 -9.15
C PHE A 112 14.87 11.69 -9.46
N ASP A 113 15.25 11.76 -10.73
CA ASP A 113 16.40 12.54 -11.19
C ASP A 113 16.18 14.05 -10.95
N ASP A 114 14.99 14.57 -11.25
CA ASP A 114 14.60 15.97 -11.00
C ASP A 114 14.66 16.35 -9.52
N LEU A 115 14.49 15.37 -8.62
CA LEU A 115 14.49 15.54 -7.16
C LEU A 115 15.85 15.21 -6.52
N GLY A 116 16.91 15.10 -7.33
CA GLY A 116 18.28 14.92 -6.85
C GLY A 116 18.59 13.53 -6.27
N GLY A 117 17.69 12.56 -6.42
CA GLY A 117 17.87 11.20 -5.91
C GLY A 117 17.71 11.02 -4.39
N ASP A 118 17.29 12.07 -3.68
CA ASP A 118 17.10 12.04 -2.22
C ASP A 118 15.76 11.41 -1.77
N LEU A 119 14.90 11.05 -2.72
CA LEU A 119 13.57 10.49 -2.47
C LEU A 119 13.47 9.07 -3.00
N LYS A 120 12.82 8.17 -2.25
CA LYS A 120 12.32 6.92 -2.84
C LYS A 120 11.08 7.27 -3.65
N VAL A 121 11.06 6.91 -4.92
CA VAL A 121 9.85 6.97 -5.75
C VAL A 121 9.40 5.56 -6.05
N GLY A 122 8.10 5.37 -6.28
CA GLY A 122 7.62 4.05 -6.62
C GLY A 122 6.26 4.05 -7.28
N ILE A 123 5.79 2.84 -7.58
CA ILE A 123 4.53 2.58 -8.25
C ILE A 123 3.77 1.53 -7.45
N LEU A 124 2.53 1.84 -7.09
CA LEU A 124 1.51 0.88 -6.72
C LEU A 124 0.82 0.40 -8.00
N SER A 125 0.73 -0.91 -8.17
CA SER A 125 -0.03 -1.57 -9.24
C SER A 125 -1.03 -2.54 -8.62
N THR A 126 -2.29 -2.41 -9.01
CA THR A 126 -3.38 -3.27 -8.54
C THR A 126 -4.27 -3.69 -9.72
N PRO A 127 -4.76 -4.95 -9.75
CA PRO A 127 -5.72 -5.39 -10.74
C PRO A 127 -7.12 -4.86 -10.42
N THR A 128 -7.90 -4.68 -11.47
CA THR A 128 -9.32 -4.32 -11.47
C THR A 128 -10.06 -5.19 -12.46
N VAL A 129 -11.39 -5.21 -12.39
CA VAL A 129 -12.24 -5.88 -13.40
C VAL A 129 -12.01 -5.37 -14.82
N THR A 130 -11.52 -4.13 -15.00
CA THR A 130 -11.26 -3.51 -16.32
C THR A 130 -9.80 -3.52 -16.74
N GLY A 131 -8.88 -4.06 -15.93
CA GLY A 131 -7.44 -4.10 -16.23
C GLY A 131 -6.56 -3.77 -15.03
N LEU A 132 -5.51 -2.97 -15.23
CA LEU A 132 -4.56 -2.59 -14.18
C LEU A 132 -4.65 -1.10 -13.88
N ARG A 133 -4.71 -0.74 -12.60
CA ARG A 133 -4.58 0.63 -12.12
C ARG A 133 -3.19 0.85 -11.53
N ARG A 134 -2.69 2.08 -11.67
CA ARG A 134 -1.34 2.46 -11.25
C ARG A 134 -1.36 3.80 -10.54
N TRP A 135 -0.56 3.89 -9.50
CA TRP A 135 -0.38 5.10 -8.72
C TRP A 135 1.09 5.30 -8.40
N GLN A 136 1.62 6.50 -8.64
CA GLN A 136 2.94 6.87 -8.18
C GLN A 136 2.88 7.17 -6.69
N TRP A 137 3.87 6.76 -5.92
CA TRP A 137 4.11 7.27 -4.57
C TRP A 137 5.53 7.83 -4.45
N ASN A 138 5.73 8.74 -3.50
CA ASN A 138 7.06 9.24 -3.14
C ASN A 138 7.20 9.21 -1.62
N MET A 139 8.38 8.85 -1.14
CA MET A 139 8.75 8.88 0.27
C MET A 139 10.10 9.58 0.38
N GLU A 140 10.27 10.43 1.38
CA GLU A 140 11.61 10.91 1.75
C GLU A 140 12.48 9.70 2.07
N SER A 141 13.66 9.62 1.43
CA SER A 141 14.65 8.66 1.89
C SER A 141 14.99 9.12 3.30
N ARG A 142 14.58 8.35 4.32
CA ARG A 142 15.07 8.59 5.68
C ARG A 142 16.59 8.51 5.55
N ALA A 143 17.26 9.66 5.54
CA ALA A 143 18.68 9.71 5.78
C ALA A 143 18.88 8.88 7.04
N GLN A 144 19.63 7.79 6.94
CA GLN A 144 20.06 7.06 8.12
C GLN A 144 20.76 8.09 9.00
N GLY A 145 20.04 8.59 10.00
CA GLY A 145 20.62 9.40 11.04
C GLY A 145 21.68 8.53 11.68
N VAL A 146 22.93 8.83 11.34
CA VAL A 146 24.09 8.40 12.10
C VAL A 146 23.89 9.00 13.49
N TYR A 147 23.30 8.23 14.40
CA TYR A 147 23.43 8.50 15.81
C TYR A 147 24.87 8.15 16.17
N THR A 148 25.73 9.18 16.20
CA THR A 148 26.97 9.19 16.98
C THR A 148 26.66 9.13 18.46
#